data_AF-A0A402DMS6-F1
#
_entry.id   AF-A0A402DMS6-F1
#
_cell.length_a   1.000
_cell.length_b   1.000
_cell.length_c   1.000
_cell.angle_alpha   90.00
_cell.angle_beta   90.00
_cell.angle_gamma   90.00
#
_symmetry.space_group_name_H-M   'P 1'
#
loop_
_entity.id
_entity.type
_entity.pdbx_description
1 polymer ?
#
loop_
_entity_poly.entity_id
_entity_poly.type
_entity_poly.pdbx_seq_one_letter_code
_entity_poly.pdbx_strand_id
1 'polypeptide(L)'
;MSTPGDGPREDGVLDPRFVGVSLAFGSVDDLREARRTFTDGTGAGPGGDDLRSIVRRSTPEHAVRHFHDFLVSPYSHRVFRLRLQALADGAQLFPLAREVPGTCLPTPLVTWLATAHDERERVLAGWRADLGVDAVPPPLPVRTRAQVVDSTLAARHGATPVGHLGADKQFALFAESTAMAYARLEQLVVGFGPFAATTSPTLVHEVSALSTQLAAIHRGQGVAQMLAFAGFLLDSDLPHARAWQRLLPVGSMLGGPQGTVESVGLPRVVVRMQQLALWCLLGSYDLEGPTSCPSVRLEHLVSEVVDDPSDPGWVDASDGDRDPSAAWDYWDERAGVTPWRHALTDLLDRADRGVDQYRLVAASFGGDAAVPDLVAEVLDDVRAQQRQVVGVLLADPAALADPFRYVRLDPDVLPAPAVRLEVAGDAVPAGDAGPGGRVLTRRDVHGEDVVRGVAFPLRPGPEADARLDRALRLERLGERCDLVFSDRGVPDHVAASAGPEVADLTGKSPLPIPAATATSGAGTGLG
;
A
#
# COMPACT_ATOMS: atom_id res chain seq x y z
N MET A 1 -14.29 14.93 11.87
CA MET A 1 -13.23 15.81 12.40
C MET A 1 -12.54 15.06 13.50
N SER A 2 -11.34 14.55 13.21
CA SER A 2 -10.57 13.67 14.10
C SER A 2 -9.80 14.50 15.13
N THR A 3 -9.64 13.96 16.33
CA THR A 3 -8.86 14.53 17.43
C THR A 3 -7.36 14.60 17.11
N PRO A 4 -6.62 15.58 17.65
CA PRO A 4 -5.18 15.71 17.44
C PRO A 4 -4.47 14.63 18.26
N GLY A 5 -3.97 13.59 17.57
CA GLY A 5 -3.26 12.47 18.19
C GLY A 5 -3.22 11.23 17.30
N ASP A 6 -4.27 11.00 16.52
CA ASP A 6 -4.24 10.05 15.41
C ASP A 6 -3.57 10.73 14.23
N GLY A 7 -2.38 10.27 13.82
CA GLY A 7 -1.84 10.62 12.51
C GLY A 7 -2.89 10.36 11.43
N PRO A 8 -2.84 11.06 10.28
CA PRO A 8 -3.83 10.88 9.22
C PRO A 8 -3.91 9.38 8.87
N ARG A 9 -5.02 8.74 9.25
CA ARG A 9 -5.36 7.40 8.76
C ARG A 9 -5.71 7.59 7.30
N GLU A 10 -4.84 7.10 6.43
CA GLU A 10 -5.00 7.13 4.99
C GLU A 10 -6.08 6.10 4.61
N ASP A 11 -7.35 6.43 4.83
CA ASP A 11 -8.47 5.63 4.38
C ASP A 11 -8.45 5.55 2.84
N GLY A 12 -8.24 4.35 2.28
CA GLY A 12 -8.29 4.10 0.84
C GLY A 12 -6.95 3.83 0.16
N VAL A 13 -5.82 4.23 0.76
CA VAL A 13 -4.49 3.95 0.18
C VAL A 13 -4.23 2.44 0.15
N LEU A 14 -3.61 1.93 -0.92
CA LEU A 14 -3.12 0.56 -0.97
C LEU A 14 -2.23 0.29 0.25
N ASP A 15 -2.79 -0.44 1.21
CA ASP A 15 -2.08 -0.88 2.38
C ASP A 15 -1.44 -2.24 2.09
N PRO A 16 -0.12 -2.34 1.89
CA PRO A 16 0.54 -3.63 1.64
C PRO A 16 0.44 -4.59 2.83
N ARG A 17 -0.14 -4.19 3.97
CA ARG A 17 -0.40 -5.05 5.13
C ARG A 17 -1.55 -6.02 4.90
N PHE A 18 -2.51 -5.71 4.02
CA PHE A 18 -3.63 -6.61 3.71
C PHE A 18 -3.78 -6.81 2.20
N VAL A 19 -3.77 -8.07 1.74
CA VAL A 19 -3.94 -8.40 0.33
C VAL A 19 -5.43 -8.35 -0.03
N GLY A 20 -5.90 -7.14 -0.34
CA GLY A 20 -7.30 -6.85 -0.66
C GLY A 20 -7.61 -5.38 -0.46
N VAL A 21 -8.82 -5.10 0.01
CA VAL A 21 -9.33 -3.76 0.30
C VAL A 21 -9.49 -3.59 1.80
N SER A 22 -9.00 -2.49 2.35
CA SER A 22 -9.17 -2.12 3.75
C SER A 22 -9.82 -0.77 3.90
N LEU A 23 -10.85 -0.67 4.73
CA LEU A 23 -11.54 0.59 5.03
C LEU A 23 -11.75 0.71 6.54
N ALA A 24 -11.36 1.84 7.11
CA ALA A 24 -11.65 2.17 8.50
C ALA A 24 -12.76 3.22 8.57
N PHE A 25 -13.60 3.12 9.59
CA PHE A 25 -14.75 3.99 9.79
C PHE A 25 -14.74 4.60 11.18
N GLY A 26 -15.26 5.83 11.27
CA GLY A 26 -15.42 6.52 12.55
C GLY A 26 -16.60 6.04 13.39
N SER A 27 -17.51 5.23 12.83
CA SER A 27 -18.68 4.71 13.54
C SER A 27 -19.14 3.35 13.03
N VAL A 28 -19.83 2.61 13.89
CA VAL A 28 -20.40 1.29 13.57
C VAL A 28 -21.47 1.39 12.47
N ASP A 29 -22.25 2.49 12.43
CA ASP A 29 -23.29 2.66 11.41
C ASP A 29 -22.69 2.86 10.02
N ASP A 30 -21.56 3.55 9.94
CA ASP A 30 -20.82 3.73 8.69
C ASP A 30 -20.25 2.41 8.18
N LEU A 31 -19.72 1.57 9.08
CA LEU A 31 -19.29 0.21 8.75
C LEU A 31 -20.45 -0.64 8.24
N ARG A 32 -21.62 -0.59 8.89
CA ARG A 32 -22.82 -1.34 8.47
C ARG A 32 -23.36 -0.87 7.13
N GLU A 33 -23.27 0.42 6.83
CA GLU A 33 -23.65 0.97 5.53
C GLU A 33 -22.67 0.51 4.45
N ALA A 34 -21.36 0.67 4.67
CA ALA A 34 -20.34 0.20 3.73
C ALA A 34 -20.47 -1.30 3.44
N ARG A 35 -20.66 -2.12 4.48
CA ARG A 35 -20.88 -3.57 4.32
C ARG A 35 -22.06 -3.86 3.41
N ARG A 36 -23.20 -3.20 3.61
CA ARG A 36 -24.39 -3.35 2.76
C ARG A 36 -24.09 -2.97 1.31
N THR A 37 -23.34 -1.90 1.07
CA THR A 37 -22.95 -1.50 -0.29
C THR A 37 -22.08 -2.56 -0.96
N PHE A 38 -21.14 -3.18 -0.23
CA PHE A 38 -20.32 -4.26 -0.76
C PHE A 38 -21.09 -5.56 -1.01
N THR A 39 -22.01 -5.95 -0.12
CA THR A 39 -22.69 -7.26 -0.22
C THR A 39 -23.90 -7.24 -1.12
N ASP A 40 -24.69 -6.18 -1.08
CA ASP A 40 -26.02 -6.18 -1.69
C ASP A 40 -25.98 -5.54 -3.09
N GLY A 41 -24.93 -4.78 -3.42
CA GLY A 41 -24.82 -3.99 -4.65
C GLY A 41 -25.88 -2.88 -4.80
N THR A 42 -26.89 -2.88 -3.93
CA THR A 42 -27.97 -1.90 -3.86
C THR A 42 -27.66 -0.88 -2.77
N GLY A 43 -26.80 0.10 -3.07
CA GLY A 43 -26.61 1.30 -2.23
C GLY A 43 -27.85 2.21 -2.16
N ALA A 44 -29.01 1.78 -2.67
CA ALA A 44 -30.21 2.57 -2.87
C ALA A 44 -31.19 2.47 -1.67
N GLY A 45 -30.74 2.85 -0.47
CA GLY A 45 -31.67 3.55 0.42
C GLY A 45 -32.01 4.92 -0.21
N PRO A 46 -33.12 5.59 0.13
CA PRO A 46 -33.33 6.99 -0.24
C PRO A 46 -32.18 7.81 0.37
N GLY A 47 -31.16 8.07 -0.42
CA GLY A 47 -29.94 8.74 0.03
C GLY A 47 -30.20 10.22 0.09
N GLY A 48 -29.69 10.87 1.13
CA GLY A 48 -29.53 12.31 1.09
C GLY A 48 -28.66 12.69 -0.10
N ASP A 49 -28.96 13.84 -0.70
CA ASP A 49 -28.12 14.50 -1.71
C ASP A 49 -26.85 15.13 -1.10
N ASP A 50 -26.53 14.79 0.15
CA ASP A 50 -25.35 15.30 0.84
C ASP A 50 -24.07 14.57 0.40
N LEU A 51 -22.95 15.30 0.45
CA LEU A 51 -21.66 14.79 0.00
C LEU A 51 -21.22 13.52 0.73
N ARG A 52 -21.56 13.36 2.02
CA ARG A 52 -21.16 12.19 2.82
C ARG A 52 -21.86 10.93 2.29
N SER A 53 -23.14 11.03 1.97
CA SER A 53 -23.90 9.97 1.29
C SER A 53 -23.33 9.65 -0.11
N ILE A 54 -22.99 10.67 -0.90
CA ILE A 54 -22.41 10.51 -2.24
C ILE A 54 -21.11 9.70 -2.19
N VAL A 55 -20.20 10.09 -1.28
CA VAL A 55 -18.89 9.45 -1.13
C VAL A 55 -19.03 8.00 -0.70
N ARG A 56 -19.84 7.71 0.33
CA ARG A 56 -20.00 6.34 0.87
C ARG A 56 -20.43 5.31 -0.14
N ARG A 57 -21.38 5.69 -1.00
CA ARG A 57 -21.96 4.78 -2.00
C ARG A 57 -21.00 4.46 -3.14
N SER A 58 -19.94 5.26 -3.29
CA SER A 58 -18.93 5.12 -4.34
C SER A 58 -17.55 4.72 -3.80
N THR A 59 -17.38 4.67 -2.47
CA THR A 59 -16.16 4.18 -1.82
C THR A 59 -15.79 2.75 -2.22
N PRO A 60 -16.73 1.80 -2.39
CA PRO A 60 -16.36 0.45 -2.85
C PRO A 60 -15.61 0.44 -4.18
N GLU A 61 -16.09 1.17 -5.18
CA GLU A 61 -15.43 1.24 -6.49
C GLU A 61 -14.07 1.92 -6.41
N HIS A 62 -13.94 2.98 -5.60
CA HIS A 62 -12.68 3.63 -5.30
C HIS A 62 -11.66 2.63 -4.70
N ALA A 63 -12.08 1.88 -3.69
CA ALA A 63 -11.18 0.99 -2.97
C ALA A 63 -10.81 -0.26 -3.79
N VAL A 64 -11.76 -0.81 -4.54
CA VAL A 64 -11.51 -1.89 -5.53
C VAL A 64 -10.56 -1.42 -6.62
N ARG A 65 -10.62 -0.13 -7.01
CA ARG A 65 -9.69 0.42 -7.99
C ARG A 65 -8.24 0.37 -7.52
N HIS A 66 -7.97 0.77 -6.27
CA HIS A 66 -6.63 0.65 -5.68
C HIS A 66 -6.08 -0.78 -5.75
N PHE A 67 -6.93 -1.77 -5.49
CA PHE A 67 -6.56 -3.18 -5.59
C PHE A 67 -6.19 -3.58 -7.03
N HIS A 68 -6.96 -3.16 -8.04
CA HIS A 68 -6.62 -3.47 -9.44
C HIS A 68 -5.36 -2.73 -9.92
N ASP A 69 -5.20 -1.47 -9.53
CA ASP A 69 -4.00 -0.68 -9.83
C ASP A 69 -2.74 -1.31 -9.23
N PHE A 70 -2.84 -1.85 -8.01
CA PHE A 70 -1.78 -2.63 -7.39
C PHE A 70 -1.37 -3.84 -8.23
N LEU A 71 -2.36 -4.60 -8.71
CA LEU A 71 -2.10 -5.84 -9.45
C LEU A 71 -1.43 -5.59 -10.81
N VAL A 72 -1.69 -4.46 -11.46
CA VAL A 72 -1.05 -4.09 -12.74
C VAL A 72 0.24 -3.29 -12.59
N SER A 73 0.58 -2.82 -11.37
CA SER A 73 1.75 -1.98 -11.15
C SER A 73 3.00 -2.80 -10.82
N PRO A 74 4.04 -2.83 -11.68
CA PRO A 74 5.30 -3.49 -11.35
C PRO A 74 6.02 -2.81 -10.18
N TYR A 75 5.86 -1.48 -10.04
CA TYR A 75 6.38 -0.72 -8.90
C TYR A 75 5.74 -1.17 -7.58
N SER A 76 4.41 -1.21 -7.50
CA SER A 76 3.72 -1.62 -6.28
C SER A 76 3.92 -3.11 -5.98
N HIS A 77 4.08 -3.95 -7.01
CA HIS A 77 4.51 -5.33 -6.82
C HIS A 77 5.93 -5.45 -6.24
N ARG A 78 6.86 -4.56 -6.60
CA ARG A 78 8.19 -4.51 -5.98
C ARG A 78 8.09 -4.16 -4.49
N VAL A 79 7.28 -3.18 -4.13
CA VAL A 79 7.01 -2.81 -2.73
C VAL A 79 6.42 -4.03 -1.99
N PHE A 80 5.43 -4.69 -2.55
CA PHE A 80 4.82 -5.87 -1.94
C PHE A 80 5.81 -7.04 -1.77
N ARG A 81 6.67 -7.33 -2.75
CA ARG A 81 7.70 -8.38 -2.59
C ARG A 81 8.72 -8.06 -1.51
N LEU A 82 9.15 -6.80 -1.39
CA LEU A 82 10.02 -6.37 -0.29
C LEU A 82 9.34 -6.53 1.07
N ARG A 83 8.04 -6.25 1.15
CA ARG A 83 7.23 -6.49 2.33
C ARG A 83 7.23 -7.97 2.70
N LEU A 84 6.90 -8.86 1.76
CA LEU A 84 6.88 -10.31 2.00
C LEU A 84 8.25 -10.84 2.44
N GLN A 85 9.34 -10.33 1.86
CA GLN A 85 10.70 -10.66 2.30
C GLN A 85 10.94 -10.24 3.75
N ALA A 86 10.58 -9.01 4.12
CA ALA A 86 10.68 -8.52 5.49
C ALA A 86 9.86 -9.37 6.47
N LEU A 87 8.66 -9.82 6.07
CA LEU A 87 7.82 -10.69 6.90
C LEU A 87 8.42 -12.10 7.06
N ALA A 88 8.95 -12.67 5.99
CA ALA A 88 9.60 -13.97 6.03
C ALA A 88 10.85 -13.97 6.92
N ASP A 89 11.66 -12.89 6.85
CA ASP A 89 12.84 -12.73 7.71
C ASP A 89 12.47 -12.42 9.15
N GLY A 90 11.51 -11.51 9.37
CA GLY A 90 11.03 -11.13 10.69
C GLY A 90 10.41 -12.31 11.46
N ALA A 91 9.68 -13.18 10.76
CA ALA A 91 9.14 -14.40 11.34
C ALA A 91 10.23 -15.36 11.85
N GLN A 92 11.35 -15.46 11.14
CA GLN A 92 12.48 -16.31 11.52
C GLN A 92 13.27 -15.69 12.68
N LEU A 93 13.32 -14.36 12.74
CA LEU A 93 13.97 -13.64 13.81
C LEU A 93 13.31 -13.87 15.18
N PHE A 94 11.98 -13.94 15.25
CA PHE A 94 11.28 -14.00 16.55
C PHE A 94 11.68 -15.20 17.44
N PRO A 95 11.67 -16.46 16.97
CA PRO A 95 12.14 -17.58 17.79
C PRO A 95 13.63 -17.49 18.13
N LEU A 96 14.47 -17.05 17.19
CA LEU A 96 15.92 -16.86 17.42
C LEU A 96 16.18 -15.80 18.48
N ALA A 97 15.37 -14.75 18.55
CA ALA A 97 15.48 -13.72 19.58
C ALA A 97 15.43 -14.32 20.98
N ARG A 98 14.69 -15.41 21.20
CA ARG A 98 14.62 -16.11 22.50
C ARG A 98 15.93 -16.76 22.91
N GLU A 99 16.71 -17.21 21.93
CA GLU A 99 17.98 -17.91 22.14
C GLU A 99 19.16 -16.95 22.34
N VAL A 100 19.01 -15.68 21.94
CA VAL A 100 20.04 -14.65 22.05
C VAL A 100 19.96 -13.93 23.41
N PRO A 101 21.09 -13.58 24.05
CA PRO A 101 21.09 -12.81 25.29
C PRO A 101 20.30 -11.50 25.19
N GLY A 102 19.65 -11.11 26.29
CA GLY A 102 18.93 -9.85 26.41
C GLY A 102 17.54 -9.99 27.05
N THR A 103 17.07 -8.92 27.67
CA THR A 103 15.78 -8.82 28.37
C THR A 103 14.72 -8.04 27.59
N CYS A 104 15.14 -7.26 26.59
CA CYS A 104 14.26 -6.41 25.80
C CYS A 104 14.57 -6.45 24.31
N LEU A 105 13.62 -6.00 23.50
CA LEU A 105 13.79 -5.75 22.07
C LEU A 105 13.55 -4.26 21.81
N PRO A 106 14.57 -3.48 21.43
CA PRO A 106 14.38 -2.08 21.04
C PRO A 106 13.44 -1.97 19.84
N THR A 107 12.48 -1.06 19.88
CA THR A 107 11.51 -0.86 18.80
C THR A 107 11.43 0.63 18.43
N PRO A 108 11.50 0.99 17.13
CA PRO A 108 11.76 0.10 15.99
C PRO A 108 13.25 -0.27 15.84
N LEU A 109 13.52 -1.49 15.39
CA LEU A 109 14.86 -2.01 15.16
C LEU A 109 15.60 -1.30 14.01
N VAL A 110 14.87 -0.73 13.04
CA VAL A 110 15.45 0.13 11.99
C VAL A 110 16.16 1.32 12.63
N THR A 111 15.45 2.05 13.49
CA THR A 111 16.04 3.13 14.29
C THR A 111 17.18 2.62 15.18
N TRP A 112 17.01 1.50 15.89
CA TRP A 112 18.07 0.95 16.75
C TRP A 112 19.37 0.67 16.00
N LEU A 113 19.29 0.03 14.83
CA LEU A 113 20.45 -0.28 13.99
C LEU A 113 21.16 0.99 13.52
N ALA A 114 20.40 2.04 13.22
CA ALA A 114 20.92 3.36 12.85
C ALA A 114 21.41 4.22 14.04
N THR A 115 21.16 3.79 15.28
CA THR A 115 21.52 4.54 16.49
C THR A 115 22.97 4.29 16.90
N ALA A 116 23.74 5.37 17.04
CA ALA A 116 25.13 5.31 17.46
C ALA A 116 25.30 4.79 18.90
N HIS A 117 26.49 4.28 19.24
CA HIS A 117 26.76 3.66 20.55
C HIS A 117 26.46 4.59 21.73
N ASP A 118 26.90 5.85 21.68
CA ASP A 118 26.66 6.84 22.73
C ASP A 118 25.17 7.16 22.93
N GLU A 119 24.39 7.16 21.85
CA GLU A 119 22.95 7.34 21.91
C GLU A 119 22.23 6.10 22.43
N ARG A 120 22.69 4.89 22.06
CA ARG A 120 22.16 3.64 22.65
C ARG A 120 22.32 3.65 24.17
N GLU A 121 23.48 4.05 24.69
CA GLU A 121 23.71 4.16 26.15
C GLU A 121 22.76 5.18 26.80
N ARG A 122 22.48 6.32 26.13
CA ARG A 122 21.51 7.31 26.61
C ARG A 122 20.09 6.75 26.66
N VAL A 123 19.67 6.02 25.63
CA VAL A 123 18.36 5.34 25.60
C VAL A 123 18.24 4.32 26.73
N LEU A 124 19.27 3.50 26.95
CA LEU A 124 19.29 2.50 28.02
C LEU A 124 19.23 3.15 29.42
N ALA A 125 19.98 4.23 29.64
CA ALA A 125 19.90 5.02 30.87
C ALA A 125 18.50 5.62 31.06
N GLY A 126 17.87 6.11 29.99
CA GLY A 126 16.48 6.60 30.00
C GLY A 126 15.49 5.54 30.43
N TRP A 127 15.51 4.35 29.81
CA TRP A 127 14.63 3.24 30.21
C TRP A 127 14.83 2.83 31.68
N ARG A 128 16.07 2.83 32.17
CA ARG A 128 16.34 2.55 33.59
C ARG A 128 15.76 3.61 34.52
N ALA A 129 15.84 4.88 34.14
CA ALA A 129 15.32 5.99 34.94
C ALA A 129 13.78 6.06 34.92
N ASP A 130 13.19 5.90 33.73
CA ASP A 130 11.76 6.15 33.50
C ASP A 130 10.91 4.91 33.77
N LEU A 131 11.40 3.72 33.42
CA LEU A 131 10.66 2.47 33.54
C LEU A 131 11.13 1.62 34.73
N GLY A 132 12.27 1.95 35.35
CA GLY A 132 12.87 1.14 36.41
C GLY A 132 13.36 -0.23 35.93
N VAL A 133 13.55 -0.42 34.62
CA VAL A 133 13.94 -1.69 34.00
C VAL A 133 15.43 -1.66 33.65
N ASP A 134 16.18 -2.69 34.07
CA ASP A 134 17.55 -2.93 33.60
C ASP A 134 17.49 -3.64 32.24
N ALA A 135 17.28 -2.84 31.20
CA ALA A 135 17.06 -3.29 29.84
C ALA A 135 18.38 -3.71 29.19
N VAL A 136 18.44 -4.95 28.69
CA VAL A 136 19.59 -5.49 27.96
C VAL A 136 19.12 -5.86 26.55
N PRO A 137 19.45 -5.08 25.51
CA PRO A 137 19.07 -5.40 24.15
C PRO A 137 19.95 -6.51 23.58
N PRO A 138 19.46 -7.29 22.59
CA PRO A 138 20.30 -8.24 21.89
C PRO A 138 21.43 -7.53 21.13
N PRO A 139 22.61 -8.18 20.99
CA PRO A 139 23.74 -7.59 20.29
C PRO A 139 23.40 -7.44 18.80
N LEU A 140 23.32 -6.18 18.35
CA LEU A 140 23.12 -5.82 16.95
C LEU A 140 24.19 -4.81 16.51
N PRO A 141 24.70 -4.91 15.28
CA PRO A 141 25.70 -3.98 14.78
C PRO A 141 25.14 -2.55 14.73
N VAL A 142 26.04 -1.57 14.75
CA VAL A 142 25.71 -0.18 14.44
C VAL A 142 25.93 0.04 12.95
N ARG A 143 24.92 0.58 12.30
CA ARG A 143 24.92 0.95 10.88
C ARG A 143 24.67 2.45 10.76
N THR A 144 25.14 3.06 9.68
CA THR A 144 24.68 4.41 9.33
C THR A 144 23.30 4.33 8.69
N ARG A 145 22.50 5.40 8.76
CA ARG A 145 21.21 5.47 8.05
C ARG A 145 21.37 5.19 6.56
N ALA A 146 22.46 5.67 5.95
CA ALA A 146 22.79 5.38 4.56
C ALA A 146 23.01 3.87 4.31
N GLN A 147 23.69 3.17 5.21
CA GLN A 147 23.90 1.72 5.11
C GLN A 147 22.60 0.91 5.28
N VAL A 148 21.68 1.37 6.14
CA VAL A 148 20.37 0.70 6.31
C VAL A 148 19.50 0.88 5.07
N VAL A 149 19.63 2.01 4.36
CA VAL A 149 18.88 2.30 3.12
C VAL A 149 19.58 1.75 1.86
N ASP A 150 20.84 1.34 1.95
CA ASP A 150 21.62 0.89 0.80
C ASP A 150 21.12 -0.46 0.24
N SER A 151 20.70 -0.41 -1.03
CA SER A 151 20.21 -1.54 -1.82
C SER A 151 21.22 -2.69 -2.02
N THR A 152 22.52 -2.44 -1.84
CA THR A 152 23.54 -3.50 -1.98
C THR A 152 23.51 -4.50 -0.84
N LEU A 153 23.00 -4.09 0.33
CA LEU A 153 22.84 -4.93 1.52
C LEU A 153 21.41 -5.51 1.61
N ALA A 154 20.40 -4.77 1.12
CA ALA A 154 18.98 -4.99 1.41
C ALA A 154 18.26 -6.15 0.68
N ALA A 155 18.93 -7.00 -0.11
CA ALA A 155 18.20 -7.88 -1.05
C ALA A 155 18.81 -9.28 -1.27
N ARG A 156 19.21 -10.00 -0.21
CA ARG A 156 19.69 -11.40 -0.37
C ARG A 156 19.09 -12.45 0.55
N HIS A 157 18.26 -12.10 1.52
CA HIS A 157 17.82 -13.02 2.58
C HIS A 157 16.32 -12.77 2.80
N GLY A 158 15.41 -13.73 2.97
CA GLY A 158 15.50 -15.13 3.38
C GLY A 158 15.32 -16.19 2.30
N ALA A 159 16.20 -16.17 1.30
CA ALA A 159 16.51 -17.34 0.47
C ALA A 159 17.92 -17.91 0.74
N THR A 160 18.66 -17.35 1.70
CA THR A 160 20.00 -17.84 2.03
C THR A 160 19.91 -18.78 3.23
N PRO A 161 20.32 -20.05 3.09
CA PRO A 161 20.34 -20.99 4.21
C PRO A 161 21.42 -20.58 5.22
N VAL A 162 21.00 -19.87 6.28
CA VAL A 162 21.86 -19.44 7.40
C VAL A 162 21.85 -20.41 8.58
N GLY A 163 21.13 -21.53 8.47
CA GLY A 163 20.98 -22.52 9.55
C GLY A 163 22.28 -23.16 10.03
N HIS A 164 23.37 -23.00 9.29
CA HIS A 164 24.72 -23.45 9.67
C HIS A 164 25.43 -22.49 10.66
N LEU A 165 24.89 -21.29 10.89
CA LEU A 165 25.45 -20.28 11.79
C LEU A 165 24.89 -20.44 13.21
N GLY A 166 25.56 -19.84 14.20
CA GLY A 166 25.01 -19.72 15.57
C GLY A 166 23.77 -18.82 15.62
N ALA A 167 22.90 -19.02 16.61
CA ALA A 167 21.64 -18.28 16.76
C ALA A 167 21.83 -16.76 16.83
N ASP A 168 22.93 -16.30 17.46
CA ASP A 168 23.34 -14.90 17.53
C ASP A 168 23.57 -14.28 16.15
N LYS A 169 24.31 -14.98 15.29
CA LYS A 169 24.60 -14.55 13.92
C LYS A 169 23.37 -14.63 13.04
N GLN A 170 22.57 -15.68 13.17
CA GLN A 170 21.31 -15.80 12.44
C GLN A 170 20.35 -14.66 12.80
N PHE A 171 20.16 -14.40 14.10
CA PHE A 171 19.34 -13.30 14.60
C PHE A 171 19.80 -11.95 14.03
N ALA A 172 21.09 -11.64 14.10
CA ALA A 172 21.62 -10.39 13.57
C ALA A 172 21.36 -10.24 12.07
N LEU A 173 21.60 -11.30 11.28
CA LEU A 173 21.37 -11.27 9.83
C LEU A 173 19.89 -11.04 9.47
N PHE A 174 18.95 -11.72 10.14
CA PHE A 174 17.52 -11.49 9.90
C PHE A 174 17.07 -10.12 10.38
N ALA A 175 17.59 -9.62 11.51
CA ALA A 175 17.30 -8.28 12.00
C ALA A 175 17.73 -7.21 11.00
N GLU A 176 18.96 -7.32 10.49
CA GLU A 176 19.51 -6.40 9.50
C GLU A 176 18.73 -6.46 8.18
N SER A 177 18.48 -7.66 7.66
CA SER A 177 17.72 -7.86 6.41
C SER A 177 16.31 -7.26 6.49
N THR A 178 15.59 -7.57 7.58
CA THR A 178 14.24 -7.05 7.82
C THR A 178 14.27 -5.53 7.94
N ALA A 179 15.19 -4.98 8.73
CA ALA A 179 15.30 -3.53 8.91
C ALA A 179 15.64 -2.80 7.61
N MET A 180 16.56 -3.33 6.81
CA MET A 180 16.89 -2.75 5.51
C MET A 180 15.70 -2.81 4.54
N ALA A 181 14.93 -3.90 4.55
CA ALA A 181 13.71 -4.01 3.76
C ALA A 181 12.67 -2.95 4.20
N TYR A 182 12.46 -2.73 5.49
CA TYR A 182 11.57 -1.68 6.01
C TYR A 182 12.02 -0.27 5.66
N ALA A 183 13.29 0.06 5.86
CA ALA A 183 13.84 1.35 5.47
C ALA A 183 13.68 1.59 3.95
N ARG A 184 13.82 0.52 3.16
CA ARG A 184 13.63 0.59 1.71
C ARG A 184 12.16 0.75 1.31
N LEU A 185 11.24 0.06 1.98
CA LEU A 185 9.80 0.23 1.79
C LEU A 185 9.39 1.69 2.04
N GLU A 186 9.87 2.29 3.12
CA GLU A 186 9.56 3.68 3.44
C GLU A 186 10.04 4.65 2.35
N GLN A 187 11.24 4.43 1.82
CA GLN A 187 11.74 5.22 0.69
C GLN A 187 10.86 5.08 -0.56
N LEU A 188 10.45 3.86 -0.91
CA LEU A 188 9.63 3.62 -2.09
C LEU A 188 8.21 4.20 -1.93
N VAL A 189 7.61 4.10 -0.75
CA VAL A 189 6.27 4.67 -0.50
C VAL A 189 6.30 6.20 -0.53
N VAL A 190 7.36 6.83 -0.04
CA VAL A 190 7.52 8.29 -0.15
C VAL A 190 7.75 8.70 -1.61
N GLY A 191 8.53 7.90 -2.36
CA GLY A 191 8.89 8.16 -3.75
C GLY A 191 10.22 8.89 -3.90
N PHE A 192 10.51 9.31 -5.12
CA PHE A 192 11.76 9.99 -5.49
C PHE A 192 11.49 11.33 -6.19
N GLY A 193 12.50 12.20 -6.18
CA GLY A 193 12.44 13.49 -6.86
C GLY A 193 11.69 14.59 -6.08
N PRO A 194 11.70 15.84 -6.57
CA PRO A 194 11.06 16.97 -5.92
C PRO A 194 9.52 16.85 -5.94
N PHE A 195 8.94 16.16 -6.92
CA PHE A 195 7.48 15.94 -6.98
C PHE A 195 6.97 15.04 -5.86
N ALA A 196 7.77 14.12 -5.33
CA ALA A 196 7.35 13.18 -4.28
C ALA A 196 6.80 13.88 -3.03
N ALA A 197 7.28 15.08 -2.70
CA ALA A 197 6.79 15.87 -1.57
C ALA A 197 5.34 16.32 -1.73
N THR A 198 4.82 16.29 -2.95
CA THR A 198 3.52 16.89 -3.28
C THR A 198 2.59 15.99 -4.10
N THR A 199 3.16 15.00 -4.79
CA THR A 199 2.47 13.91 -5.49
C THR A 199 3.32 12.64 -5.33
N SER A 200 3.23 11.98 -4.18
CA SER A 200 3.89 10.70 -3.92
C SER A 200 3.31 9.58 -4.81
N PRO A 201 3.96 8.40 -4.90
CA PRO A 201 3.41 7.24 -5.62
C PRO A 201 1.99 6.88 -5.18
N THR A 202 1.73 6.92 -3.87
CA THR A 202 0.40 6.74 -3.28
C THR A 202 -0.61 7.73 -3.85
N LEU A 203 -0.24 9.01 -3.99
CA LEU A 203 -1.15 10.02 -4.53
C LEU A 203 -1.45 9.80 -6.02
N VAL A 204 -0.57 9.14 -6.79
CA VAL A 204 -0.88 8.75 -8.17
C VAL A 204 -1.94 7.65 -8.21
N HIS A 205 -1.87 6.66 -7.31
CA HIS A 205 -2.93 5.68 -7.11
C HIS A 205 -4.27 6.37 -6.73
N GLU A 206 -4.24 7.36 -5.84
CA GLU A 206 -5.44 8.11 -5.46
C GLU A 206 -6.09 8.84 -6.65
N VAL A 207 -5.32 9.40 -7.57
CA VAL A 207 -5.91 10.06 -8.75
C VAL A 207 -6.69 9.07 -9.62
N SER A 208 -6.15 7.87 -9.79
CA SER A 208 -6.82 6.77 -10.49
C SER A 208 -8.11 6.33 -9.77
N ALA A 209 -8.04 6.12 -8.46
CA ALA A 209 -9.19 5.73 -7.64
C ALA A 209 -10.28 6.81 -7.60
N LEU A 210 -9.93 8.09 -7.45
CA LEU A 210 -10.86 9.22 -7.47
C LEU A 210 -11.53 9.41 -8.84
N SER A 211 -10.78 9.21 -9.93
CA SER A 211 -11.34 9.25 -11.30
C SER A 211 -12.36 8.14 -11.52
N THR A 212 -12.07 6.93 -11.02
CA THR A 212 -13.00 5.81 -11.00
C THR A 212 -14.22 6.07 -10.11
N GLN A 213 -14.02 6.67 -8.93
CA GLN A 213 -15.10 7.03 -8.02
C GLN A 213 -16.08 8.02 -8.65
N LEU A 214 -15.56 9.03 -9.37
CA LEU A 214 -16.36 10.02 -10.09
C LEU A 214 -17.21 9.36 -11.17
N ALA A 215 -16.66 8.39 -11.91
CA ALA A 215 -17.40 7.57 -12.86
C ALA A 215 -18.46 6.67 -12.20
N ALA A 216 -18.17 6.10 -11.02
CA ALA A 216 -19.13 5.31 -10.25
C ALA A 216 -20.31 6.16 -9.76
N ILE A 217 -20.04 7.39 -9.28
CA ILE A 217 -21.08 8.36 -8.90
C ILE A 217 -21.93 8.72 -10.12
N HIS A 218 -21.31 9.01 -11.26
CA HIS A 218 -22.03 9.29 -12.50
C HIS A 218 -22.98 8.15 -12.90
N ARG A 219 -22.51 6.90 -12.83
CA ARG A 219 -23.29 5.70 -13.16
C ARG A 219 -24.44 5.46 -12.17
N GLY A 220 -24.15 5.49 -10.88
CA GLY A 220 -25.07 5.02 -9.83
C GLY A 220 -25.96 6.10 -9.23
N GLN A 221 -25.53 7.36 -9.26
CA GLN A 221 -26.18 8.47 -8.56
C GLN A 221 -26.58 9.62 -9.50
N GLY A 222 -25.89 9.77 -10.63
CA GLY A 222 -26.22 10.72 -11.69
C GLY A 222 -25.26 11.91 -11.79
N VAL A 223 -25.49 12.74 -12.81
CA VAL A 223 -24.60 13.87 -13.18
C VAL A 223 -24.51 14.92 -12.09
N ALA A 224 -25.62 15.24 -11.40
CA ALA A 224 -25.62 16.28 -10.37
C ALA A 224 -24.70 15.92 -9.19
N GLN A 225 -24.79 14.69 -8.69
CA GLN A 225 -23.95 14.17 -7.61
C GLN A 225 -22.49 14.04 -8.05
N MET A 226 -22.24 13.64 -9.30
CA MET A 226 -20.90 13.62 -9.88
C MET A 226 -20.26 15.02 -9.86
N LEU A 227 -21.01 16.04 -10.29
CA LEU A 227 -20.54 17.43 -10.28
C LEU A 227 -20.35 17.96 -8.86
N ALA A 228 -21.21 17.59 -7.90
CA ALA A 228 -21.06 17.95 -6.50
C ALA A 228 -19.75 17.37 -5.90
N PHE A 229 -19.45 16.11 -6.21
CA PHE A 229 -18.20 15.48 -5.79
C PHE A 229 -16.97 16.10 -6.48
N ALA A 230 -17.05 16.38 -7.78
CA ALA A 230 -15.99 17.07 -8.50
C ALA A 230 -15.73 18.48 -7.92
N GLY A 231 -16.79 19.23 -7.58
CA GLY A 231 -16.69 20.52 -6.89
C GLY A 231 -15.99 20.40 -5.54
N PHE A 232 -16.36 19.40 -4.73
CA PHE A 232 -15.64 19.11 -3.49
C PHE A 232 -14.15 18.84 -3.73
N LEU A 233 -13.79 18.05 -4.74
CA LEU A 233 -12.38 17.81 -5.05
C LEU A 233 -11.65 19.08 -5.48
N LEU A 234 -12.29 20.00 -6.19
CA LEU A 234 -11.71 21.28 -6.62
C LEU A 234 -11.52 22.27 -5.45
N ASP A 235 -12.41 22.23 -4.46
CA ASP A 235 -12.40 23.15 -3.31
C ASP A 235 -11.63 22.60 -2.10
N SER A 236 -11.18 21.35 -2.14
CA SER A 236 -10.57 20.65 -1.01
C SER A 236 -9.06 20.85 -0.93
N ASP A 237 -8.58 21.06 0.31
CA ASP A 237 -7.15 21.13 0.65
C ASP A 237 -6.52 19.76 0.97
N LEU A 238 -7.30 18.68 0.88
CA LEU A 238 -6.79 17.34 1.17
C LEU A 238 -5.70 16.94 0.17
N PRO A 239 -4.63 16.23 0.60
CA PRO A 239 -3.52 15.88 -0.29
C PRO A 239 -3.94 15.14 -1.57
N HIS A 240 -4.86 14.18 -1.48
CA HIS A 240 -5.38 13.45 -2.64
C HIS A 240 -6.21 14.33 -3.59
N ALA A 241 -6.97 15.29 -3.04
CA ALA A 241 -7.72 16.25 -3.85
C ALA A 241 -6.77 17.19 -4.60
N ARG A 242 -5.72 17.69 -3.93
CA ARG A 242 -4.67 18.50 -4.56
C ARG A 242 -3.90 17.75 -5.64
N ALA A 243 -3.59 16.46 -5.42
CA ALA A 243 -2.99 15.63 -6.45
C ALA A 243 -3.92 15.52 -7.68
N TRP A 244 -5.20 15.25 -7.46
CA TRP A 244 -6.20 15.17 -8.55
C TRP A 244 -6.35 16.50 -9.30
N GLN A 245 -6.47 17.63 -8.59
CA GLN A 245 -6.54 18.98 -9.17
C GLN A 245 -5.35 19.28 -10.10
N ARG A 246 -4.14 18.86 -9.74
CA ARG A 246 -2.94 19.12 -10.54
C ARG A 246 -2.91 18.37 -11.87
N LEU A 247 -3.54 17.20 -11.94
CA LEU A 247 -3.64 16.45 -13.19
C LEU A 247 -4.76 16.97 -14.09
N LEU A 248 -5.69 17.79 -13.58
CA LEU A 248 -6.80 18.31 -14.39
C LEU A 248 -6.36 19.22 -15.55
N PRO A 249 -5.45 20.21 -15.38
CA PRO A 249 -4.89 20.96 -16.49
C PRO A 249 -4.15 20.06 -17.49
N VAL A 250 -3.41 19.06 -17.00
CA VAL A 250 -2.64 18.13 -17.83
C VAL A 250 -3.57 17.28 -18.69
N GLY A 251 -4.61 16.69 -18.09
CA GLY A 251 -5.65 15.95 -18.83
C GLY A 251 -6.37 16.80 -19.87
N SER A 252 -6.46 18.12 -19.64
CA SER A 252 -6.99 19.06 -20.62
C SER A 252 -6.01 19.29 -21.79
N MET A 253 -4.72 19.48 -21.50
CA MET A 253 -3.66 19.64 -22.50
C MET A 253 -3.47 18.39 -23.37
N LEU A 254 -3.65 17.19 -22.80
CA LEU A 254 -3.67 15.92 -23.53
C LEU A 254 -4.84 15.82 -24.55
N GLY A 255 -5.75 16.80 -24.58
CA GLY A 255 -6.76 16.94 -25.62
C GLY A 255 -6.38 17.85 -26.79
N GLY A 256 -5.15 18.37 -26.80
CA GLY A 256 -4.69 19.38 -27.73
C GLY A 256 -5.21 20.79 -27.39
N PRO A 257 -5.00 21.77 -28.29
CA PRO A 257 -5.28 23.19 -28.05
C PRO A 257 -6.74 23.53 -27.71
N GLN A 258 -7.68 22.65 -28.06
CA GLN A 258 -9.12 22.78 -27.78
C GLN A 258 -9.60 21.82 -26.68
N GLY A 259 -8.70 21.23 -25.90
CA GLY A 259 -9.00 20.17 -24.92
C GLY A 259 -9.49 20.63 -23.54
N THR A 260 -9.94 21.88 -23.37
CA THR A 260 -10.34 22.40 -22.04
C THR A 260 -11.59 21.72 -21.49
N VAL A 261 -11.77 21.72 -20.15
CA VAL A 261 -12.99 21.19 -19.51
C VAL A 261 -14.26 21.83 -20.09
N GLU A 262 -14.21 23.10 -20.45
CA GLU A 262 -15.33 23.84 -21.05
C GLU A 262 -15.69 23.34 -22.46
N SER A 263 -14.70 22.95 -23.26
CA SER A 263 -14.89 22.55 -24.65
C SER A 263 -15.17 21.06 -24.83
N VAL A 264 -14.51 20.18 -24.06
CA VAL A 264 -14.64 18.71 -24.19
C VAL A 264 -15.47 18.06 -23.07
N GLY A 265 -15.76 18.81 -22.00
CA GLY A 265 -16.47 18.31 -20.83
C GLY A 265 -15.59 17.54 -19.84
N LEU A 266 -15.98 17.61 -18.56
CA LEU A 266 -15.29 16.95 -17.46
C LEU A 266 -15.06 15.44 -17.67
N PRO A 267 -16.04 14.62 -18.16
CA PRO A 267 -15.83 13.19 -18.32
C PRO A 267 -14.64 12.83 -19.22
N ARG A 268 -14.43 13.56 -20.33
CA ARG A 268 -13.31 13.31 -21.24
C ARG A 268 -11.97 13.66 -20.62
N VAL A 269 -11.90 14.74 -19.85
CA VAL A 269 -10.68 15.12 -19.12
C VAL A 269 -10.34 14.06 -18.06
N VAL A 270 -11.36 13.55 -17.35
CA VAL A 270 -11.18 12.49 -16.34
C VAL A 270 -10.67 11.19 -16.95
N VAL A 271 -11.12 10.81 -18.16
CA VAL A 271 -10.57 9.66 -18.89
C VAL A 271 -9.06 9.85 -19.15
N ARG A 272 -8.65 11.03 -19.61
CA ARG A 272 -7.22 11.31 -19.88
C ARG A 272 -6.38 11.33 -18.60
N MET A 273 -6.92 11.88 -17.51
CA MET A 273 -6.28 11.81 -16.19
C MET A 273 -6.09 10.36 -15.74
N GLN A 274 -7.09 9.50 -15.96
CA GLN A 274 -7.01 8.07 -15.64
C GLN A 274 -5.98 7.34 -16.50
N GLN A 275 -5.91 7.63 -17.80
CA GLN A 275 -4.90 7.08 -18.71
C GLN A 275 -3.49 7.46 -18.28
N LEU A 276 -3.27 8.74 -17.93
CA LEU A 276 -2.01 9.26 -17.41
C LEU A 276 -1.62 8.57 -16.09
N ALA A 277 -2.54 8.56 -15.11
CA ALA A 277 -2.30 7.94 -13.82
C ALA A 277 -1.96 6.45 -13.96
N LEU A 278 -2.73 5.71 -14.77
CA LEU A 278 -2.49 4.29 -15.00
C LEU A 278 -1.14 4.04 -15.68
N TRP A 279 -0.77 4.80 -16.71
CA TRP A 279 0.55 4.67 -17.36
C TRP A 279 1.71 4.90 -16.38
N CYS A 280 1.59 5.86 -15.47
CA CYS A 280 2.60 6.10 -14.44
C CYS A 280 2.80 4.89 -13.51
N LEU A 281 1.79 4.04 -13.35
CA LEU A 281 1.88 2.83 -12.53
C LEU A 281 2.58 1.66 -13.23
N LEU A 282 2.80 1.72 -14.54
CA LEU A 282 3.35 0.62 -15.35
C LEU A 282 4.88 0.57 -15.39
N GLY A 283 5.58 1.43 -14.65
CA GLY A 283 7.05 1.44 -14.59
C GLY A 283 7.65 0.22 -13.88
N SER A 284 8.72 -0.35 -14.43
CA SER A 284 9.42 -1.51 -13.83
C SER A 284 10.64 -1.09 -13.01
N TYR A 285 10.53 -1.17 -11.67
CA TYR A 285 11.61 -0.76 -10.76
C TYR A 285 12.92 -1.51 -10.97
N ASP A 286 12.89 -2.81 -11.27
CA ASP A 286 14.14 -3.54 -11.47
C ASP A 286 14.78 -3.29 -12.86
N LEU A 287 14.07 -2.69 -13.83
CA LEU A 287 14.64 -2.30 -15.13
C LEU A 287 15.08 -0.83 -15.16
N GLU A 288 14.31 0.05 -14.54
CA GLU A 288 14.45 1.50 -14.65
C GLU A 288 14.99 2.14 -13.34
N GLY A 289 14.95 1.40 -12.22
CA GLY A 289 15.31 1.95 -10.92
C GLY A 289 14.36 3.08 -10.50
N PRO A 290 14.87 4.17 -9.90
CA PRO A 290 14.03 5.28 -9.41
C PRO A 290 13.14 5.95 -10.46
N THR A 291 13.47 5.88 -11.76
CA THR A 291 12.64 6.50 -12.82
C THR A 291 11.34 5.76 -13.08
N SER A 292 11.21 4.50 -12.67
CA SER A 292 9.93 3.75 -12.67
C SER A 292 8.90 4.27 -11.68
N CYS A 293 9.31 5.11 -10.73
CA CYS A 293 8.46 5.60 -9.66
C CYS A 293 7.28 6.38 -10.23
N PRO A 294 6.02 6.10 -9.84
CA PRO A 294 4.86 6.76 -10.42
C PRO A 294 4.92 8.29 -10.35
N SER A 295 5.45 8.84 -9.24
CA SER A 295 5.64 10.28 -9.09
C SER A 295 6.67 10.87 -10.07
N VAL A 296 7.75 10.13 -10.37
CA VAL A 296 8.82 10.55 -11.28
C VAL A 296 8.37 10.45 -12.73
N ARG A 297 7.68 9.36 -13.09
CA ARG A 297 7.07 9.22 -14.42
C ARG A 297 6.06 10.32 -14.68
N LEU A 298 5.23 10.64 -13.69
CA LEU A 298 4.29 11.75 -13.77
C LEU A 298 5.01 13.10 -13.94
N GLU A 299 6.02 13.39 -13.12
CA GLU A 299 6.83 14.62 -13.23
C GLU A 299 7.42 14.78 -14.63
N HIS A 300 8.06 13.73 -15.14
CA HIS A 300 8.68 13.75 -16.46
C HIS A 300 7.62 14.00 -17.56
N LEU A 301 6.55 13.20 -17.59
CA LEU A 301 5.54 13.33 -18.62
C LEU A 301 4.80 14.67 -18.57
N VAL A 302 4.55 15.22 -17.37
CA VAL A 302 3.99 16.57 -17.22
C VAL A 302 4.92 17.63 -17.78
N SER A 303 6.23 17.53 -17.53
CA SER A 303 7.21 18.46 -18.12
C SER A 303 7.16 18.42 -19.65
N GLU A 304 7.18 17.22 -20.23
CA GLU A 304 7.17 17.04 -21.68
C GLU A 304 5.89 17.58 -22.34
N VAL A 305 4.73 17.34 -21.73
CA VAL A 305 3.43 17.86 -22.23
C VAL A 305 3.36 19.39 -22.10
N VAL A 306 3.93 19.97 -21.04
CA VAL A 306 3.96 21.44 -20.85
C VAL A 306 4.91 22.11 -21.85
N ASP A 307 6.03 21.47 -22.17
CA ASP A 307 7.05 22.00 -23.08
C ASP A 307 6.59 21.97 -24.55
N ASP A 308 5.82 20.96 -24.95
CA ASP A 308 5.21 20.89 -26.29
C ASP A 308 3.76 20.36 -26.27
N PRO A 309 2.78 21.16 -25.82
CA PRO A 309 1.38 20.74 -25.76
C PRO A 309 0.72 20.57 -27.14
N SER A 310 1.43 20.93 -28.22
CA SER A 310 0.93 20.86 -29.59
C SER A 310 1.27 19.57 -30.31
N ASP A 311 2.14 18.75 -29.71
CA ASP A 311 2.56 17.48 -30.28
C ASP A 311 1.36 16.52 -30.39
N PRO A 312 1.00 16.07 -31.60
CA PRO A 312 -0.11 15.15 -31.80
C PRO A 312 0.13 13.78 -31.17
N GLY A 313 1.35 13.41 -30.80
CA GLY A 313 1.66 12.16 -30.10
C GLY A 313 1.10 12.12 -28.67
N TRP A 314 0.84 13.28 -28.05
CA TRP A 314 0.19 13.34 -26.73
C TRP A 314 -1.28 12.97 -26.76
N VAL A 315 -1.92 13.22 -27.90
CA VAL A 315 -3.35 13.11 -28.08
C VAL A 315 -3.64 11.84 -28.86
N ASP A 316 -4.56 11.01 -28.38
CA ASP A 316 -5.18 10.04 -29.29
C ASP A 316 -5.97 10.84 -30.34
N ALA A 317 -5.51 10.82 -31.59
CA ALA A 317 -6.11 11.55 -32.71
C ALA A 317 -7.58 11.15 -32.99
N SER A 318 -8.12 10.13 -32.32
CA SER A 318 -9.50 9.68 -32.45
C SER A 318 -10.35 9.97 -31.21
N ASP A 319 -11.16 11.02 -31.32
CA ASP A 319 -12.07 11.51 -30.30
C ASP A 319 -13.24 10.51 -30.08
N GLY A 320 -13.08 9.56 -29.15
CA GLY A 320 -14.15 8.69 -28.64
C GLY A 320 -13.90 7.18 -28.75
N ASP A 321 -13.92 6.51 -27.59
CA ASP A 321 -14.05 5.06 -27.42
C ASP A 321 -12.83 4.18 -27.79
N ARG A 322 -11.61 4.73 -27.83
CA ARG A 322 -10.44 3.98 -28.30
C ARG A 322 -9.25 3.88 -27.34
N ASP A 323 -8.53 2.81 -27.66
CA ASP A 323 -7.42 2.18 -26.98
C ASP A 323 -6.24 3.14 -26.72
N PRO A 324 -5.84 3.40 -25.46
CA PRO A 324 -4.71 4.27 -25.13
C PRO A 324 -3.33 3.74 -25.58
N SER A 325 -3.26 2.53 -26.15
CA SER A 325 -2.02 1.90 -26.60
C SER A 325 -1.07 2.81 -27.36
N ALA A 326 -1.56 3.53 -28.38
CA ALA A 326 -0.70 4.35 -29.24
C ALA A 326 -0.11 5.55 -28.47
N ALA A 327 -0.92 6.18 -27.61
CA ALA A 327 -0.45 7.26 -26.74
C ALA A 327 0.57 6.74 -25.72
N TRP A 328 0.32 5.59 -25.08
CA TRP A 328 1.26 5.01 -24.13
C TRP A 328 2.58 4.57 -24.78
N ASP A 329 2.53 4.02 -26.00
CA ASP A 329 3.74 3.68 -26.77
C ASP A 329 4.55 4.94 -27.07
N TYR A 330 3.89 6.05 -27.43
CA TYR A 330 4.52 7.35 -27.61
C TYR A 330 5.12 7.90 -26.31
N TRP A 331 4.38 7.82 -25.20
CA TRP A 331 4.85 8.29 -23.89
C TRP A 331 6.06 7.49 -23.40
N ASP A 332 6.11 6.18 -23.64
CA ASP A 332 7.26 5.35 -23.30
C ASP A 332 8.52 5.75 -24.09
N GLU A 333 8.38 5.98 -25.40
CA GLU A 333 9.48 6.47 -26.25
C GLU A 333 9.97 7.84 -25.78
N ARG A 334 9.04 8.77 -25.52
CA ARG A 334 9.36 10.14 -25.15
C ARG A 334 9.98 10.24 -23.76
N ALA A 335 9.51 9.44 -22.81
CA ALA A 335 10.08 9.36 -21.48
C ALA A 335 11.38 8.52 -21.43
N GLY A 336 11.72 7.78 -22.49
CA GLY A 336 12.90 6.92 -22.54
C GLY A 336 12.84 5.77 -21.53
N VAL A 337 11.65 5.22 -21.31
CA VAL A 337 11.37 4.17 -20.31
C VAL A 337 11.06 2.83 -20.97
N THR A 338 10.93 1.76 -20.17
CA THR A 338 10.58 0.44 -20.70
C THR A 338 9.17 0.49 -21.29
N PRO A 339 8.94 -0.08 -22.48
CA PRO A 339 7.60 -0.20 -23.05
C PRO A 339 6.64 -0.90 -22.08
N TRP A 340 5.44 -0.34 -21.89
CA TRP A 340 4.48 -0.77 -20.89
C TRP A 340 4.08 -2.25 -21.04
N ARG A 341 3.96 -2.75 -22.28
CA ARG A 341 3.67 -4.18 -22.55
C ARG A 341 4.80 -5.10 -22.08
N HIS A 342 6.05 -4.66 -22.22
CA HIS A 342 7.21 -5.39 -21.71
C HIS A 342 7.23 -5.34 -20.18
N ALA A 343 6.99 -4.18 -19.57
CA ALA A 343 6.92 -4.07 -18.11
C ALA A 343 5.82 -4.97 -17.49
N LEU A 344 4.66 -5.09 -18.14
CA LEU A 344 3.60 -6.01 -17.72
C LEU A 344 3.95 -7.49 -17.90
N THR A 345 4.63 -7.84 -18.99
CA THR A 345 5.10 -9.23 -19.20
C THR A 345 6.14 -9.62 -18.16
N ASP A 346 7.11 -8.73 -17.91
CA ASP A 346 8.14 -8.92 -16.88
C ASP A 346 7.55 -8.96 -15.46
N LEU A 347 6.48 -8.22 -15.17
CA LEU A 347 5.71 -8.35 -13.93
C LEU A 347 5.19 -9.79 -13.73
N LEU A 348 4.57 -10.39 -14.74
CA LEU A 348 4.06 -11.76 -14.66
C LEU A 348 5.20 -12.78 -14.48
N ASP A 349 6.29 -12.64 -15.24
CA ASP A 349 7.47 -13.50 -15.11
C ASP A 349 8.10 -13.41 -13.70
N ARG A 350 8.11 -12.22 -13.10
CA ARG A 350 8.61 -12.01 -11.74
C ARG A 350 7.67 -12.61 -10.69
N ALA A 351 6.37 -12.50 -10.89
CA ALA A 351 5.39 -13.15 -10.01
C ALA A 351 5.60 -14.67 -10.01
N ASP A 352 5.83 -15.28 -11.18
CA ASP A 352 6.17 -16.69 -11.32
C ASP A 352 7.46 -17.07 -10.56
N ARG A 353 8.56 -16.36 -10.84
CA ARG A 353 9.84 -16.60 -10.15
C ARG A 353 9.72 -16.40 -8.63
N GLY A 354 8.89 -15.46 -8.18
CA GLY A 354 8.65 -15.20 -6.76
C GLY A 354 8.00 -16.39 -6.06
N VAL A 355 6.96 -16.98 -6.66
CA VAL A 355 6.30 -18.18 -6.13
C VAL A 355 7.29 -19.35 -6.05
N ASP A 356 8.05 -19.60 -7.12
CA ASP A 356 9.02 -20.70 -7.16
C ASP A 356 10.14 -20.51 -6.14
N GLN A 357 10.62 -19.27 -5.98
CA GLN A 357 11.62 -18.93 -4.97
C GLN A 357 11.14 -19.29 -3.56
N TYR A 358 9.94 -18.87 -3.14
CA TYR A 358 9.46 -19.15 -1.79
C TYR A 358 9.08 -20.62 -1.56
N ARG A 359 8.63 -21.33 -2.60
CA ARG A 359 8.48 -22.80 -2.54
C ARG A 359 9.81 -23.50 -2.31
N LEU A 360 10.87 -23.06 -2.98
CA LEU A 360 12.22 -23.58 -2.75
C LEU A 360 12.72 -23.26 -1.35
N VAL A 361 12.47 -22.03 -0.87
CA VAL A 361 12.79 -21.64 0.52
C VAL A 361 12.09 -22.57 1.50
N ALA A 362 10.76 -22.74 1.39
CA ALA A 362 9.99 -23.63 2.24
C ALA A 362 10.51 -25.07 2.23
N ALA A 363 10.80 -25.63 1.05
CA ALA A 363 11.31 -26.99 0.90
C ALA A 363 12.72 -27.19 1.47
N SER A 364 13.55 -26.15 1.48
CA SER A 364 14.90 -26.16 2.04
C SER A 364 14.96 -25.70 3.50
N PHE A 365 13.83 -25.30 4.07
CA PHE A 365 13.77 -24.71 5.39
C PHE A 365 13.93 -25.78 6.47
N GLY A 366 14.96 -25.64 7.31
CA GLY A 366 15.23 -26.57 8.40
C GLY A 366 14.33 -26.40 9.63
N GLY A 367 13.43 -25.41 9.63
CA GLY A 367 12.51 -25.08 10.71
C GLY A 367 11.03 -25.20 10.32
N ASP A 368 10.16 -24.48 11.02
CA ASP A 368 8.74 -24.40 10.66
C ASP A 368 8.54 -23.65 9.33
N ALA A 369 8.14 -24.40 8.30
CA ALA A 369 7.91 -23.87 6.95
C ALA A 369 6.59 -23.07 6.83
N ALA A 370 5.77 -22.98 7.88
CA ALA A 370 4.45 -22.36 7.82
C ALA A 370 4.43 -20.91 7.30
N VAL A 371 5.50 -20.13 7.56
CA VAL A 371 5.60 -18.75 7.06
C VAL A 371 6.06 -18.70 5.59
N PRO A 372 7.18 -19.34 5.19
CA PRO A 372 7.52 -19.48 3.78
C PRO A 372 6.38 -20.04 2.92
N ASP A 373 5.67 -21.06 3.40
CA ASP A 373 4.50 -21.63 2.73
C ASP A 373 3.39 -20.60 2.58
N LEU A 374 3.03 -19.90 3.67
CA LEU A 374 2.03 -18.83 3.61
C LEU A 374 2.41 -17.73 2.60
N VAL A 375 3.69 -17.32 2.56
CA VAL A 375 4.18 -16.32 1.60
C VAL A 375 4.08 -16.85 0.17
N ALA A 376 4.44 -18.11 -0.07
CA ALA A 376 4.32 -18.74 -1.38
C ALA A 376 2.85 -18.85 -1.84
N GLU A 377 1.94 -19.23 -0.94
CA GLU A 377 0.51 -19.32 -1.22
C GLU A 377 -0.11 -17.94 -1.54
N VAL A 378 0.23 -16.91 -0.75
CA VAL A 378 -0.24 -15.54 -1.01
C VAL A 378 0.33 -14.99 -2.33
N LEU A 379 1.60 -15.26 -2.64
CA LEU A 379 2.17 -14.89 -3.94
C LEU A 379 1.46 -15.60 -5.08
N ASP A 380 1.04 -16.86 -4.89
CA ASP A 380 0.30 -17.60 -5.90
C ASP A 380 -1.10 -17.00 -6.14
N ASP A 381 -1.80 -16.62 -5.06
CA ASP A 381 -3.07 -15.90 -5.14
C ASP A 381 -2.92 -14.58 -5.91
N VAL A 382 -1.95 -13.74 -5.52
CA VAL A 382 -1.68 -12.47 -6.17
C VAL A 382 -1.32 -12.70 -7.63
N ARG A 383 -0.44 -13.66 -7.93
CA ARG A 383 -0.04 -14.02 -9.30
C ARG A 383 -1.25 -14.39 -10.17
N ALA A 384 -2.16 -15.21 -9.66
CA ALA A 384 -3.37 -15.59 -10.40
C ALA A 384 -4.24 -14.37 -10.73
N GLN A 385 -4.41 -13.47 -9.76
CA GLN A 385 -5.18 -12.22 -9.94
C GLN A 385 -4.46 -11.25 -10.90
N GLN A 386 -3.13 -11.14 -10.82
CA GLN A 386 -2.31 -10.35 -11.75
C GLN A 386 -2.47 -10.83 -13.18
N ARG A 387 -2.39 -12.15 -13.43
CA ARG A 387 -2.60 -12.72 -14.77
C ARG A 387 -3.96 -12.35 -15.35
N GLN A 388 -5.01 -12.37 -14.52
CA GLN A 388 -6.35 -11.98 -14.95
C GLN A 388 -6.39 -10.50 -15.36
N VAL A 389 -6.00 -9.58 -14.48
CA VAL A 389 -6.11 -8.14 -14.76
C VAL A 389 -5.14 -7.67 -15.85
N VAL A 390 -3.91 -8.21 -15.88
CA VAL A 390 -2.92 -7.90 -16.93
C VAL A 390 -3.38 -8.47 -18.27
N GLY A 391 -4.00 -9.67 -18.28
CA GLY A 391 -4.61 -10.22 -19.48
C GLY A 391 -5.70 -9.33 -20.06
N VAL A 392 -6.56 -8.75 -19.21
CA VAL A 392 -7.58 -7.76 -19.62
C VAL A 392 -6.90 -6.50 -20.15
N LEU A 393 -5.93 -5.95 -19.42
CA LEU A 393 -5.24 -4.71 -19.81
C LEU A 393 -4.50 -4.85 -21.14
N LEU A 394 -3.84 -5.98 -21.41
CA LEU A 394 -3.14 -6.22 -22.67
C LEU A 394 -4.09 -6.45 -23.86
N ALA A 395 -5.25 -7.07 -23.62
CA ALA A 395 -6.24 -7.34 -24.66
C ALA A 395 -7.08 -6.10 -25.01
N ASP A 396 -7.38 -5.27 -24.01
CA ASP A 396 -8.25 -4.10 -24.13
C ASP A 396 -7.85 -3.04 -23.10
N PRO A 397 -6.84 -2.21 -23.40
CA PRO A 397 -6.30 -1.27 -22.43
C PRO A 397 -7.34 -0.25 -21.92
N ALA A 398 -8.31 0.09 -22.76
CA ALA A 398 -9.40 0.98 -22.41
C ALA A 398 -10.34 0.41 -21.33
N ALA A 399 -10.38 -0.91 -21.10
CA ALA A 399 -11.18 -1.50 -20.02
C ALA A 399 -10.76 -0.99 -18.63
N LEU A 400 -9.47 -0.71 -18.42
CA LEU A 400 -8.95 -0.15 -17.18
C LEU A 400 -8.63 1.35 -17.28
N ALA A 401 -8.31 1.85 -18.48
CA ALA A 401 -7.88 3.24 -18.64
C ALA A 401 -9.04 4.23 -18.80
N ASP A 402 -10.24 3.78 -19.17
CA ASP A 402 -11.46 4.60 -19.13
C ASP A 402 -12.26 4.28 -17.85
N PRO A 403 -12.36 5.21 -16.88
CA PRO A 403 -13.06 4.94 -15.63
C PRO A 403 -14.57 4.74 -15.83
N PHE A 404 -15.18 5.32 -16.87
CA PHE A 404 -16.61 5.16 -17.17
C PHE A 404 -16.93 3.82 -17.83
N ARG A 405 -15.98 3.26 -18.58
CA ARG A 405 -16.04 1.89 -19.08
C ARG A 405 -15.74 0.88 -17.97
N TYR A 406 -14.68 1.12 -17.21
CA TYR A 406 -14.24 0.29 -16.10
C TYR A 406 -15.38 -0.01 -15.11
N VAL A 407 -16.09 1.02 -14.65
CA VAL A 407 -17.18 0.83 -13.68
C VAL A 407 -18.37 0.08 -14.27
N ARG A 408 -18.40 -0.22 -15.57
CA ARG A 408 -19.47 -0.98 -16.26
C ARG A 408 -19.05 -2.39 -16.65
N LEU A 409 -17.81 -2.78 -16.41
CA LEU A 409 -17.34 -4.13 -16.71
C LEU A 409 -18.19 -5.17 -15.98
N ASP A 410 -18.40 -6.31 -16.63
CA ASP A 410 -19.00 -7.46 -15.95
C ASP A 410 -18.12 -7.83 -14.76
N PRO A 411 -18.72 -8.15 -13.59
CA PRO A 411 -17.96 -8.46 -12.39
C PRO A 411 -16.88 -9.53 -12.65
N ASP A 412 -17.17 -10.55 -13.44
CA ASP A 412 -16.26 -11.68 -13.67
C ASP A 412 -15.05 -11.37 -14.56
N VAL A 413 -14.99 -10.17 -15.16
CA VAL A 413 -13.83 -9.73 -15.95
C VAL A 413 -12.61 -9.50 -15.07
N LEU A 414 -12.79 -8.89 -13.90
CA LEU A 414 -11.70 -8.51 -12.98
C LEU A 414 -11.74 -9.31 -11.68
N PRO A 415 -10.58 -9.55 -11.03
CA PRO A 415 -10.50 -10.31 -9.79
C PRO A 415 -11.18 -9.56 -8.64
N ALA A 416 -12.08 -10.24 -7.91
CA ALA A 416 -12.71 -9.66 -6.74
C ALA A 416 -11.76 -9.70 -5.52
N PRO A 417 -11.53 -8.58 -4.82
CA PRO A 417 -10.69 -8.55 -3.63
C PRO A 417 -11.37 -9.18 -2.40
N ALA A 418 -10.55 -9.56 -1.42
CA ALA A 418 -11.02 -9.65 -0.04
C ALA A 418 -11.26 -8.24 0.51
N VAL A 419 -12.27 -8.07 1.35
CA VAL A 419 -12.65 -6.78 1.93
C VAL A 419 -12.52 -6.86 3.44
N ARG A 420 -11.87 -5.87 4.04
CA ARG A 420 -11.68 -5.69 5.48
C ARG A 420 -12.29 -4.34 5.88
N LEU A 421 -13.26 -4.35 6.78
CA LEU A 421 -13.94 -3.14 7.30
C LEU A 421 -13.72 -3.05 8.81
N GLU A 422 -13.21 -1.92 9.30
CA GLU A 422 -12.86 -1.72 10.71
C GLU A 422 -13.44 -0.42 11.29
N VAL A 423 -13.56 -0.33 12.62
CA VAL A 423 -13.95 0.88 13.35
C VAL A 423 -12.82 1.39 14.22
N ALA A 424 -12.56 2.70 14.11
CA ALA A 424 -11.42 3.39 14.69
C ALA A 424 -11.35 3.44 16.23
N GLY A 425 -12.47 3.26 16.93
CA GLY A 425 -12.57 3.53 18.38
C GLY A 425 -13.51 2.59 19.12
N ASP A 426 -14.76 2.47 18.67
CA ASP A 426 -15.76 1.66 19.35
C ASP A 426 -15.61 0.17 19.05
N ALA A 427 -15.90 -0.67 20.04
CA ALA A 427 -16.13 -2.08 19.81
C ALA A 427 -17.38 -2.25 18.94
N VAL A 428 -17.25 -2.97 17.83
CA VAL A 428 -18.39 -3.39 17.04
C VAL A 428 -19.13 -4.46 17.85
N PRO A 429 -20.46 -4.39 18.01
CA PRO A 429 -21.20 -5.48 18.63
C PRO A 429 -20.85 -6.79 17.92
N ALA A 430 -20.56 -7.85 18.67
CA ALA A 430 -20.31 -9.18 18.11
C ALA A 430 -21.52 -9.58 17.24
N GLY A 431 -21.39 -9.38 15.94
CA GLY A 431 -22.43 -9.59 14.95
C GLY A 431 -22.00 -10.66 13.97
N ASP A 432 -22.98 -11.20 13.24
CA ASP A 432 -22.71 -12.16 12.18
C ASP A 432 -21.86 -11.52 11.09
N ALA A 433 -20.63 -12.04 10.90
CA ALA A 433 -19.74 -11.64 9.80
C ALA A 433 -20.34 -12.00 8.42
N GLY A 434 -21.42 -12.78 8.41
CA GLY A 434 -22.11 -13.25 7.22
C GLY A 434 -21.41 -14.45 6.59
N PRO A 435 -21.97 -14.99 5.49
CA PRO A 435 -21.37 -16.12 4.79
C PRO A 435 -19.92 -15.83 4.37
N GLY A 436 -18.99 -16.72 4.73
CA GLY A 436 -17.56 -16.57 4.42
C GLY A 436 -16.84 -15.47 5.23
N GLY A 437 -17.54 -14.72 6.07
CA GLY A 437 -16.95 -13.63 6.85
C GLY A 437 -16.10 -14.10 8.03
N ARG A 438 -15.22 -13.22 8.50
CA ARG A 438 -14.40 -13.35 9.71
C ARG A 438 -14.61 -12.12 10.58
N VAL A 439 -14.79 -12.35 11.88
CA VAL A 439 -14.81 -11.29 12.88
C VAL A 439 -13.37 -10.90 13.18
N LEU A 440 -13.07 -9.61 13.13
CA LEU A 440 -11.74 -9.09 13.42
C LEU A 440 -11.70 -8.68 14.89
N THR A 441 -11.01 -9.48 15.70
CA THR A 441 -10.76 -9.20 17.11
C THR A 441 -9.35 -8.64 17.28
N ARG A 442 -9.21 -7.62 18.13
CA ARG A 442 -7.93 -7.00 18.53
C ARG A 442 -7.96 -6.73 20.04
N ARG A 443 -6.80 -6.58 20.65
CA ARG A 443 -6.70 -6.09 22.03
C ARG A 443 -6.77 -4.57 22.07
N ASP A 444 -7.51 -4.04 23.02
CA ASP A 444 -7.49 -2.61 23.33
C ASP A 444 -6.30 -2.23 24.24
N VAL A 445 -6.22 -0.95 24.62
CA VAL A 445 -5.17 -0.42 25.50
C VAL A 445 -5.17 -1.03 26.91
N HIS A 446 -6.26 -1.70 27.30
CA HIS A 446 -6.38 -2.41 28.57
C HIS A 446 -6.08 -3.91 28.43
N GLY A 447 -5.80 -4.38 27.22
CA GLY A 447 -5.51 -5.79 26.92
C GLY A 447 -6.76 -6.64 26.73
N GLU A 448 -7.95 -6.04 26.69
CA GLU A 448 -9.21 -6.75 26.50
C GLU A 448 -9.47 -7.01 25.01
N ASP A 449 -9.97 -8.21 24.70
CA ASP A 449 -10.33 -8.57 23.33
C ASP A 449 -11.62 -7.83 22.91
N VAL A 450 -11.48 -6.96 21.90
CA VAL A 450 -12.57 -6.17 21.33
C VAL A 450 -12.75 -6.50 19.85
N VAL A 451 -14.00 -6.62 19.42
CA VAL A 451 -14.33 -6.74 17.99
C VAL A 451 -14.16 -5.37 17.34
N ARG A 452 -13.27 -5.28 16.37
CA ARG A 452 -12.97 -4.04 15.63
C ARG A 452 -13.62 -3.99 14.27
N GLY A 453 -14.02 -5.12 13.71
CA GLY A 453 -14.49 -5.14 12.33
C GLY A 453 -14.86 -6.52 11.82
N VAL A 454 -15.02 -6.57 10.50
CA VAL A 454 -15.30 -7.79 9.74
C VAL A 454 -14.45 -7.83 8.48
N ALA A 455 -14.04 -9.02 8.09
CA ALA A 455 -13.48 -9.26 6.76
C ALA A 455 -14.27 -10.32 6.03
N PHE A 456 -14.42 -10.19 4.71
CA PHE A 456 -15.19 -11.11 3.88
C PHE A 456 -14.68 -11.08 2.44
N PRO A 457 -14.78 -12.17 1.68
CA PRO A 457 -14.52 -12.12 0.24
C PRO A 457 -15.65 -11.34 -0.46
N LEU A 458 -15.31 -10.45 -1.39
CA LEU A 458 -16.35 -9.75 -2.16
C LEU A 458 -17.20 -10.71 -3.01
N ARG A 459 -16.63 -11.85 -3.40
CA ARG A 459 -17.36 -12.99 -3.98
C ARG A 459 -17.10 -14.25 -3.17
N PRO A 460 -18.09 -14.72 -2.38
CA PRO A 460 -17.89 -15.87 -1.50
C PRO A 460 -17.72 -17.16 -2.30
N GLY A 461 -16.86 -18.04 -1.77
CA GLY A 461 -16.57 -19.34 -2.34
C GLY A 461 -15.35 -19.97 -1.67
N PRO A 462 -15.17 -21.30 -1.73
CA PRO A 462 -14.13 -21.98 -0.97
C PRO A 462 -12.71 -21.45 -1.21
N GLU A 463 -12.39 -21.11 -2.46
CA GLU A 463 -11.09 -20.52 -2.81
C GLU A 463 -10.94 -19.10 -2.28
N ALA A 464 -12.00 -18.29 -2.36
CA ALA A 464 -12.00 -16.91 -1.87
C ALA A 464 -11.92 -16.86 -0.33
N ASP A 465 -12.59 -17.78 0.36
CA ASP A 465 -12.50 -17.94 1.81
C ASP A 465 -11.07 -18.32 2.23
N ALA A 466 -10.45 -19.27 1.51
CA ALA A 466 -9.07 -19.66 1.78
C ALA A 466 -8.07 -18.52 1.53
N ARG A 467 -8.29 -17.71 0.47
CA ARG A 467 -7.49 -16.51 0.19
C ARG A 467 -7.64 -15.47 1.29
N LEU A 468 -8.86 -15.24 1.79
CA LEU A 468 -9.10 -14.36 2.92
C LEU A 468 -8.36 -14.82 4.17
N ASP A 469 -8.44 -16.12 4.51
CA ASP A 469 -7.75 -16.66 5.68
C ASP A 469 -6.22 -16.50 5.58
N ARG A 470 -5.64 -16.69 4.39
CA ARG A 470 -4.22 -16.43 4.14
C ARG A 470 -3.88 -14.93 4.25
N ALA A 471 -4.70 -14.04 3.70
CA ALA A 471 -4.50 -12.60 3.80
C ALA A 471 -4.51 -12.13 5.26
N LEU A 472 -5.46 -12.60 6.08
CA LEU A 472 -5.53 -12.28 7.52
C LEU A 472 -4.35 -12.86 8.32
N ARG A 473 -3.89 -14.07 7.99
CA ARG A 473 -2.69 -14.66 8.60
C ARG A 473 -1.44 -13.84 8.28
N LEU A 474 -1.29 -13.40 7.03
CA LEU A 474 -0.17 -12.58 6.59
C LEU A 474 -0.21 -11.20 7.26
N GLU A 475 -1.39 -10.60 7.37
CA GLU A 475 -1.61 -9.32 8.05
C GLU A 475 -1.17 -9.37 9.52
N ARG A 476 -1.57 -10.42 10.25
CA ARG A 476 -1.16 -10.60 11.66
C ARG A 476 0.36 -10.76 11.81
N LEU A 477 1.01 -11.42 10.85
CA LEU A 477 2.48 -11.44 10.81
C LEU A 477 3.04 -10.04 10.52
N GLY A 478 2.41 -9.30 9.62
CA GLY A 478 2.67 -7.91 9.32
C GLY A 478 2.64 -7.00 10.53
N GLU A 479 1.60 -7.09 11.34
CA GLU A 479 1.41 -6.31 12.58
C GLU A 479 2.58 -6.49 13.57
N ARG A 480 3.05 -7.74 13.75
CA ARG A 480 4.21 -8.05 14.62
C ARG A 480 5.49 -7.43 14.08
N CYS A 481 5.73 -7.58 12.78
CA CYS A 481 6.90 -6.99 12.15
C CYS A 481 6.82 -5.46 12.18
N ASP A 482 5.65 -4.86 11.99
CA ASP A 482 5.47 -3.40 11.96
C ASP A 482 5.79 -2.79 13.31
N LEU A 483 5.30 -3.39 14.39
CA LEU A 483 5.64 -2.98 15.75
C LEU A 483 7.15 -3.00 15.99
N VAL A 484 7.85 -4.02 15.47
CA VAL A 484 9.27 -4.24 15.74
C VAL A 484 10.18 -3.43 14.82
N PHE A 485 9.80 -3.17 13.58
CA PHE A 485 10.70 -2.65 12.55
C PHE A 485 10.26 -1.34 11.91
N SER A 486 8.99 -0.94 11.94
CA SER A 486 8.56 0.27 11.22
C SER A 486 8.98 1.54 11.96
N ASP A 487 9.63 2.48 11.27
CA ASP A 487 9.89 3.83 11.82
C ASP A 487 8.61 4.69 11.81
N ARG A 488 7.54 4.22 11.14
CA ARG A 488 6.21 4.82 11.21
C ARG A 488 5.49 4.31 12.46
N GLY A 489 4.78 5.21 13.14
CA GLY A 489 3.94 4.82 14.27
C GLY A 489 2.93 3.74 13.87
N VAL A 490 2.83 2.68 14.65
CA VAL A 490 1.77 1.68 14.52
C VAL A 490 0.54 2.14 15.30
N PRO A 491 -0.69 1.85 14.81
CA PRO A 491 -1.89 2.16 15.58
C PRO A 491 -1.87 1.51 16.97
N ASP A 492 -2.41 2.20 17.99
CA ASP A 492 -2.39 1.71 19.38
C ASP A 492 -2.96 0.30 19.55
N HIS A 493 -4.03 -0.04 18.83
CA HIS A 493 -4.63 -1.37 18.86
C HIS A 493 -3.72 -2.45 18.24
N VAL A 494 -2.91 -2.09 17.25
CA VAL A 494 -1.89 -2.99 16.68
C VAL A 494 -0.79 -3.20 17.72
N ALA A 495 -0.29 -2.13 18.34
CA ALA A 495 0.72 -2.24 19.40
C ALA A 495 0.22 -3.09 20.59
N ALA A 496 -1.02 -2.87 21.04
CA ALA A 496 -1.63 -3.60 22.14
C ALA A 496 -1.86 -5.09 21.81
N SER A 497 -2.16 -5.42 20.54
CA SER A 497 -2.35 -6.81 20.09
C SER A 497 -1.03 -7.51 19.85
N ALA A 498 -0.13 -6.89 19.09
CA ALA A 498 1.13 -7.48 18.65
C ALA A 498 2.21 -7.49 19.75
N GLY A 499 2.19 -6.54 20.69
CA GLY A 499 3.19 -6.41 21.75
C GLY A 499 3.33 -7.67 22.62
N PRO A 500 2.22 -8.16 23.23
CA PRO A 500 2.24 -9.41 23.97
C PRO A 500 2.67 -10.62 23.13
N GLU A 501 2.22 -10.70 21.87
CA GLU A 501 2.61 -11.81 20.98
C GLU A 501 4.11 -11.79 20.66
N VAL A 502 4.69 -10.60 20.39
CA VAL A 502 6.12 -10.43 20.19
C VAL A 502 6.87 -10.80 21.47
N ALA A 503 6.38 -10.40 22.65
CA ALA A 503 7.00 -10.75 23.92
C ALA A 503 6.99 -12.27 24.16
N ASP A 504 5.89 -12.94 23.87
CA ASP A 504 5.74 -14.39 24.03
C ASP A 504 6.66 -15.16 23.07
N LEU A 505 6.73 -14.73 21.81
CA LEU A 505 7.57 -15.34 20.77
C LEU A 505 9.06 -15.17 21.06
N THR A 506 9.47 -13.96 21.45
CA THR A 506 10.88 -13.58 21.62
C THR A 506 11.42 -13.80 23.03
N GLY A 507 10.56 -13.97 24.03
CA GLY A 507 10.93 -13.93 25.44
C GLY A 507 11.49 -12.57 25.89
N LYS A 508 11.25 -11.49 25.13
CA LYS A 508 11.81 -10.14 25.35
C LYS A 508 10.70 -9.11 25.31
N SER A 509 10.76 -8.14 26.22
CA SER A 509 9.79 -7.03 26.21
C SER A 509 10.11 -6.05 25.06
N PRO A 510 9.19 -5.77 24.12
CA PRO A 510 9.39 -4.70 23.15
C PRO A 510 9.40 -3.34 23.88
N LEU A 511 10.49 -2.58 23.74
CA LEU A 511 10.64 -1.27 24.38
C LEU A 511 10.76 -0.18 23.32
N PRO A 512 9.94 0.88 23.37
CA PRO A 512 9.99 1.95 22.40
C PRO A 512 11.26 2.79 22.60
N ILE A 513 11.94 3.07 21.50
CA ILE A 513 13.02 4.05 21.45
C ILE A 513 12.35 5.42 21.44
N PRO A 514 12.65 6.31 22.41
CA PRO A 514 12.12 7.65 22.39
C PRO A 514 12.45 8.29 21.05
N ALA A 515 11.44 8.86 20.37
CA ALA A 515 11.71 9.64 19.18
C ALA A 515 12.77 10.68 19.55
N ALA A 516 13.88 10.71 18.81
CA ALA A 516 14.87 11.76 19.01
C ALA A 516 14.09 13.07 18.91
N THR A 517 13.91 13.77 20.04
CA THR A 517 13.36 15.12 20.03
C THR A 517 14.24 15.84 19.06
N ALA A 518 13.72 16.13 17.85
CA ALA A 518 14.47 16.80 16.82
C ALA A 518 14.95 18.07 17.50
N THR A 519 16.20 18.08 17.93
CA THR A 519 16.83 19.27 18.46
C THR A 519 16.69 20.23 17.31
N SER A 520 15.88 21.27 17.52
CA SER A 520 15.62 22.33 16.57
C SER A 520 16.96 22.97 16.26
N GLY A 521 17.70 22.35 15.35
CA GLY A 521 19.01 22.76 14.90
C GLY A 521 18.79 24.03 14.13
N ALA A 522 19.19 25.13 14.77
CA ALA A 522 19.30 26.46 14.22
C ALA A 522 19.44 26.47 12.69
N GLY A 523 18.51 27.18 12.04
CA GLY A 523 18.54 27.42 10.61
C GLY A 523 19.92 27.90 10.18
N THR A 524 20.60 27.07 9.39
CA THR A 524 21.62 27.56 8.48
C THR A 524 20.89 28.34 7.39
N GLY A 525 20.85 29.66 7.58
CA GLY A 525 20.57 30.58 6.49
C GLY A 525 21.57 30.31 5.36
N LEU A 526 21.04 30.11 4.16
CA LEU A 526 21.77 30.26 2.92
C LEU A 526 21.06 31.35 2.14
N GLY A 527 21.83 32.38 1.81
CA GLY A 527 21.38 33.61 1.15
C GLY A 527 21.28 33.51 -0.35
#